data_AF-A0A661VHM6-F1
#
_entry.id   AF-A0A661VHM6-F1
#
_cell.length_a   1.000
_cell.length_b   1.000
_cell.length_c   1.000
_cell.angle_alpha   90.00
_cell.angle_beta   90.00
_cell.angle_gamma   90.00
#
_symmetry.space_group_name_H-M   'P 1'
#
loop_
_entity.id
_entity.type
_entity.pdbx_description
1 polymer ?
#
loop_
_entity_poly.entity_id
_entity_poly.type
_entity_poly.pdbx_seq_one_letter_code
_entity_poly.pdbx_strand_id
1 'polypeptide(L)'
;MRVLKQVRDTIERYHLLRTGETVVVGVSGGPDSLCLLHVLRQLSAELDLHLHVAHLHHRIRGEEADADAAFVAELAAEWGLPCTVEVRDVPRMAREKKLAVEEMARLVRYAFLAHLAHQIGARKIAVGHNADDQTETVLMHWLRGSGLAGLRGMLPRTPLRQFRLHLADLDLELEVWNLELSRPLLVVPRPDIEA
;
A
#
# COMPACT_ATOMS: atom_id res chain seq x y z
N MET A 1 -6.45 -19.75 -7.46
CA MET A 1 -5.61 -19.93 -8.68
C MET A 1 -5.73 -18.78 -9.69
N ARG A 2 -6.91 -18.17 -9.90
CA ARG A 2 -7.08 -17.06 -10.86
C ARG A 2 -6.35 -15.78 -10.44
N VAL A 3 -6.57 -15.31 -9.21
CA VAL A 3 -5.94 -14.07 -8.68
C VAL A 3 -4.42 -14.18 -8.66
N LEU A 4 -3.87 -15.30 -8.17
CA LEU A 4 -2.42 -15.56 -8.16
C LEU A 4 -1.81 -15.36 -9.56
N LYS A 5 -2.43 -15.94 -10.59
CA LYS A 5 -1.97 -15.78 -11.97
C LYS A 5 -2.08 -14.33 -12.44
N GLN A 6 -3.20 -13.65 -12.20
CA GLN A 6 -3.38 -12.25 -12.60
C GLN A 6 -2.34 -11.32 -11.95
N VAL A 7 -2.04 -11.55 -10.67
CA VAL A 7 -1.04 -10.79 -9.93
C VAL A 7 0.36 -11.08 -10.49
N ARG A 8 0.70 -12.35 -10.75
CA ARG A 8 1.99 -12.72 -11.37
C ARG A 8 2.15 -12.05 -12.74
N ASP A 9 1.16 -12.18 -13.61
CA ASP A 9 1.14 -11.57 -14.95
C ASP A 9 1.28 -10.04 -14.85
N THR A 10 0.68 -9.42 -13.84
CA THR A 10 0.77 -7.96 -13.60
C THR A 10 2.16 -7.56 -13.11
N ILE A 11 2.76 -8.33 -12.20
CA ILE A 11 4.13 -8.11 -11.72
C ILE A 11 5.12 -8.20 -12.87
N GLU A 12 5.02 -9.25 -13.70
CA GLU A 12 5.86 -9.46 -14.87
C GLU A 12 5.69 -8.34 -15.90
N ARG A 13 4.45 -8.05 -16.31
CA ARG A 13 4.13 -7.07 -17.36
C ARG A 13 4.61 -5.66 -17.05
N TYR A 14 4.49 -5.24 -15.78
CA TYR A 14 4.85 -3.89 -15.37
C TYR A 14 6.19 -3.83 -14.63
N HIS A 15 6.91 -4.94 -14.50
CA HIS A 15 8.15 -5.05 -13.72
C HIS A 15 8.00 -4.43 -12.33
N LEU A 16 6.94 -4.85 -11.61
CA LEU A 16 6.61 -4.28 -10.30
C LEU A 16 7.62 -4.71 -9.23
N LEU A 17 7.99 -5.98 -9.25
CA LEU A 17 8.90 -6.65 -8.31
C LEU A 17 9.91 -7.48 -9.11
N ARG A 18 11.10 -7.68 -8.55
CA ARG A 18 12.19 -8.48 -9.12
C ARG A 18 12.67 -9.52 -8.11
N THR A 19 13.36 -10.53 -8.61
CA THR A 19 13.90 -11.60 -7.79
C THR A 19 14.88 -11.09 -6.74
N GLY A 20 14.77 -11.57 -5.50
CA GLY A 20 15.65 -11.18 -4.39
C GLY A 20 15.33 -9.82 -3.76
N GLU A 21 14.24 -9.16 -4.16
CA GLU A 21 13.87 -7.84 -3.61
C GLU A 21 13.19 -7.95 -2.24
N THR A 22 13.55 -7.02 -1.35
CA THR A 22 12.78 -6.75 -0.13
C THR A 22 11.60 -5.83 -0.43
N VAL A 23 10.41 -6.22 0.00
CA VAL A 23 9.14 -5.55 -0.31
C VAL A 23 8.40 -5.21 0.99
N VAL A 24 8.12 -3.93 1.20
CA VAL A 24 7.20 -3.48 2.25
C VAL A 24 5.77 -3.64 1.75
N VAL A 25 4.96 -4.45 2.42
CA VAL A 25 3.56 -4.68 2.05
C VAL A 25 2.67 -3.90 3.02
N GLY A 26 1.96 -2.90 2.50
CA GLY A 26 0.99 -2.14 3.28
C GLY A 26 -0.29 -2.95 3.52
N VAL A 27 -0.51 -3.38 4.77
CA VAL A 27 -1.63 -4.24 5.17
C VAL A 27 -2.56 -3.48 6.10
N SER A 28 -3.78 -3.22 5.65
CA SER A 28 -4.78 -2.45 6.40
C SER A 28 -5.67 -3.28 7.33
N GLY A 29 -5.64 -4.60 7.19
CA GLY A 29 -6.60 -5.52 7.82
C GLY A 29 -7.81 -5.84 6.91
N GLY A 30 -8.06 -5.03 5.87
CA GLY A 30 -9.11 -5.29 4.89
C GLY A 30 -8.77 -6.39 3.86
N PRO A 31 -9.80 -6.95 3.19
CA PRO A 31 -9.69 -8.12 2.30
C PRO A 31 -8.69 -7.91 1.15
N ASP A 32 -8.68 -6.73 0.52
CA ASP A 32 -7.75 -6.44 -0.58
C ASP A 32 -6.29 -6.55 -0.14
N SER A 33 -5.98 -6.00 1.04
CA SER A 33 -4.61 -5.97 1.56
C SER A 33 -4.15 -7.32 2.10
N LEU A 34 -5.07 -8.12 2.66
CA LEU A 34 -4.80 -9.49 3.08
C LEU A 34 -4.62 -10.41 1.87
N CYS A 35 -5.44 -10.25 0.83
CA CYS A 35 -5.29 -10.98 -0.42
C CYS A 35 -3.95 -10.66 -1.08
N LEU A 36 -3.56 -9.38 -1.13
CA LEU A 36 -2.24 -8.97 -1.61
C LEU A 36 -1.12 -9.68 -0.85
N LEU A 37 -1.15 -9.64 0.49
CA LEU A 37 -0.12 -10.27 1.32
C LEU A 37 -0.05 -11.78 1.06
N HIS A 38 -1.20 -12.44 1.05
CA HIS A 38 -1.30 -13.87 0.81
C HIS A 38 -0.73 -14.26 -0.56
N VAL A 39 -1.09 -13.54 -1.62
CA VAL A 39 -0.60 -13.80 -2.97
C VAL A 39 0.91 -13.54 -3.08
N LEU A 40 1.41 -12.44 -2.53
CA LEU A 40 2.85 -12.15 -2.54
C LEU A 40 3.64 -13.19 -1.75
N ARG A 41 3.11 -13.72 -0.64
CA ARG A 41 3.73 -14.82 0.11
C ARG A 41 3.81 -16.11 -0.70
N GLN A 42 2.79 -16.42 -1.51
CA GLN A 42 2.88 -17.58 -2.40
C GLN A 42 3.93 -17.37 -3.50
N LEU A 43 3.99 -16.16 -4.06
CA LEU A 43 4.98 -15.81 -5.08
C LEU A 43 6.40 -15.61 -4.51
N SER A 44 6.56 -15.43 -3.20
CA SER A 44 7.88 -15.21 -2.60
C SER A 44 8.79 -16.41 -2.71
N ALA A 45 8.25 -17.63 -2.78
CA ALA A 45 9.04 -18.84 -3.01
C ALA A 45 9.57 -18.92 -4.45
N GLU A 46 8.81 -18.43 -5.43
CA GLU A 46 9.21 -18.42 -6.85
C GLU A 46 10.15 -17.26 -7.18
N LEU A 47 9.86 -16.08 -6.62
CA LEU A 47 10.56 -14.83 -6.89
C LEU A 47 11.60 -14.49 -5.82
N ASP A 48 11.87 -15.35 -4.84
CA ASP A 48 12.80 -15.08 -3.74
C ASP A 48 12.56 -13.69 -3.10
N LEU A 49 11.30 -13.41 -2.75
CA LEU A 49 10.92 -12.11 -2.18
C LEU A 49 11.05 -12.11 -0.66
N HIS A 50 11.63 -11.04 -0.12
CA HIS A 50 11.67 -10.81 1.33
C HIS A 50 10.56 -9.83 1.71
N LEU A 51 9.45 -10.35 2.24
CA LEU A 51 8.28 -9.53 2.57
C LEU A 51 8.37 -8.98 3.98
N HIS A 52 8.01 -7.70 4.14
CA HIS A 52 7.85 -7.05 5.44
C HIS A 52 6.46 -6.43 5.55
N VAL A 53 5.68 -6.84 6.55
CA VAL A 53 4.31 -6.36 6.76
C VAL A 53 4.33 -5.01 7.45
N ALA A 54 3.57 -4.06 6.91
CA ALA A 54 3.47 -2.71 7.44
C ALA A 54 2.00 -2.32 7.65
N HIS A 55 1.60 -2.17 8.90
CA HIS A 55 0.26 -1.77 9.28
C HIS A 55 0.27 -0.37 9.91
N LEU A 56 -0.63 0.51 9.44
CA LEU A 56 -0.82 1.84 10.03
C LEU A 56 -2.17 1.91 10.73
N HIS A 57 -2.13 2.07 12.05
CA HIS A 57 -3.29 2.35 12.87
C HIS A 57 -3.56 3.85 12.93
N HIS A 58 -4.63 4.31 12.26
CA HIS A 58 -4.91 5.73 12.06
C HIS A 58 -5.67 6.41 13.24
N ARG A 59 -6.06 5.64 14.27
CA ARG A 59 -6.90 6.10 15.41
C ARG A 59 -8.25 6.71 15.02
N ILE A 60 -8.84 6.21 13.92
CA ILE A 60 -10.15 6.69 13.43
C ILE A 60 -11.30 5.85 13.99
N ARG A 61 -11.14 4.52 14.06
CA ARG A 61 -12.23 3.55 14.37
C ARG A 61 -12.17 2.95 15.78
N GLY A 62 -11.37 3.52 16.68
CA GLY A 62 -11.24 3.01 18.06
C GLY A 62 -10.90 1.52 18.09
N GLU A 63 -11.70 0.75 18.84
CA GLU A 63 -11.50 -0.69 19.08
C GLU A 63 -11.40 -1.54 17.80
N GLU A 64 -12.11 -1.20 16.72
CA GLU A 64 -12.01 -1.94 15.45
C GLU A 64 -10.60 -1.81 14.85
N ALA A 65 -9.99 -0.63 14.96
CA ALA A 65 -8.64 -0.42 14.45
C ALA A 65 -7.60 -1.13 15.33
N ASP A 66 -7.83 -1.22 16.65
CA ASP A 66 -6.97 -1.99 17.56
C ASP A 66 -7.06 -3.50 17.22
N ALA A 67 -8.25 -4.00 16.94
CA ALA A 67 -8.48 -5.37 16.50
C ALA A 67 -7.81 -5.67 15.15
N ASP A 68 -7.91 -4.76 14.16
CA ASP A 68 -7.21 -4.89 12.87
C ASP A 68 -5.69 -4.99 13.06
N ALA A 69 -5.12 -4.15 13.93
CA ALA A 69 -3.69 -4.14 14.21
C ALA A 69 -3.21 -5.44 14.88
N ALA A 70 -3.97 -5.94 15.86
CA ALA A 70 -3.68 -7.22 16.51
C ALA A 70 -3.77 -8.38 15.52
N PHE A 71 -4.84 -8.44 14.73
CA PHE A 71 -5.04 -9.47 13.71
C PHE A 71 -3.90 -9.51 12.68
N VAL A 72 -3.49 -8.36 12.15
CA VAL A 72 -2.41 -8.30 11.16
C VAL A 72 -1.06 -8.72 11.76
N ALA A 73 -0.80 -8.35 13.03
CA ALA A 73 0.41 -8.76 13.72
C ALA A 73 0.45 -10.28 13.98
N GLU A 74 -0.66 -10.86 14.43
CA GLU A 74 -0.80 -12.31 14.64
C GLU A 74 -0.65 -13.09 13.34
N LEU A 75 -1.31 -12.65 12.27
CA LEU A 75 -1.22 -13.28 10.96
C LEU A 75 0.20 -13.25 10.40
N ALA A 76 0.90 -12.12 10.54
CA ALA A 76 2.29 -11.99 10.11
C ALA A 76 3.19 -12.95 10.90
N ALA A 77 2.99 -13.07 12.22
CA ALA A 77 3.73 -14.01 13.06
C ALA A 77 3.48 -15.47 12.67
N GLU A 78 2.21 -15.85 12.44
CA GLU A 78 1.83 -17.19 11.96
C GLU A 78 2.52 -17.54 10.63
N TRP A 79 2.64 -16.55 9.74
CA TRP A 79 3.26 -16.73 8.43
C TRP A 79 4.78 -16.57 8.44
N GLY A 80 5.39 -16.31 9.61
CA GLY A 80 6.83 -16.12 9.76
C GLY A 80 7.36 -14.85 9.09
N LEU A 81 6.53 -13.82 8.96
CA LEU A 81 6.86 -12.56 8.31
C LEU A 81 7.18 -11.47 9.35
N PRO A 82 8.22 -10.65 9.16
CA PRO A 82 8.44 -9.48 9.99
C PRO A 82 7.30 -8.47 9.81
N CYS A 83 6.88 -7.85 10.91
CA CYS A 83 5.76 -6.92 10.94
C CYS A 83 6.11 -5.66 11.72
N THR A 84 5.73 -4.50 11.18
CA THR A 84 5.80 -3.21 11.86
C THR A 84 4.41 -2.60 11.90
N VAL A 85 3.95 -2.31 13.11
CA VAL A 85 2.71 -1.59 13.38
C VAL A 85 3.06 -0.18 13.83
N GLU A 86 2.59 0.83 13.10
CA GLU A 86 2.73 2.24 13.49
C GLU A 86 1.37 2.81 13.89
N VAL A 87 1.34 3.61 14.95
CA VAL A 87 0.11 4.27 15.43
C VAL A 87 0.27 5.78 15.27
N ARG A 88 -0.70 6.40 14.59
CA ARG A 88 -0.73 7.86 14.37
C ARG A 88 -2.13 8.40 14.61
N ASP A 89 -2.21 9.58 15.24
CA ASP A 89 -3.46 10.30 15.45
C ASP A 89 -3.80 11.16 14.22
N VAL A 90 -4.29 10.49 13.19
CA VAL A 90 -4.63 11.13 11.91
C VAL A 90 -5.74 12.18 12.05
N PRO A 91 -6.81 11.98 12.84
CA PRO A 91 -7.82 13.01 13.07
C PRO A 91 -7.25 14.30 13.65
N ARG A 92 -6.33 14.20 14.63
CA ARG A 92 -5.65 15.37 15.18
C ARG A 92 -4.80 16.08 14.13
N MET A 93 -3.95 15.34 13.42
CA MET A 93 -3.07 15.89 12.38
C MET A 93 -3.86 16.59 11.27
N ALA A 94 -4.98 16.01 10.85
CA ALA A 94 -5.87 16.57 9.83
C ALA A 94 -6.43 17.94 10.25
N ARG A 95 -6.82 18.08 11.52
CA ARG A 95 -7.31 19.36 12.08
C ARG A 95 -6.20 20.41 12.12
N GLU A 96 -5.01 20.04 12.58
CA GLU A 96 -3.86 20.94 12.69
C GLU A 96 -3.41 21.47 11.31
N LYS A 97 -3.44 20.62 10.28
CA LYS A 97 -3.05 20.96 8.90
C LYS A 97 -4.20 21.46 8.03
N LYS A 98 -5.43 21.51 8.55
CA LYS A 98 -6.66 21.90 7.82
C LYS A 98 -6.87 21.09 6.53
N LEU A 99 -6.59 19.79 6.58
CA LEU A 99 -6.80 18.86 5.48
C LEU A 99 -7.98 17.94 5.79
N ALA A 100 -8.58 17.35 4.74
CA ALA A 100 -9.53 16.27 4.91
C ALA A 100 -8.86 15.06 5.59
N VAL A 101 -9.60 14.36 6.45
CA VAL A 101 -9.07 13.20 7.20
C VAL A 101 -8.53 12.12 6.26
N GLU A 102 -9.22 11.85 5.15
CA GLU A 102 -8.79 10.88 4.14
C GLU A 102 -7.47 11.28 3.46
N GLU A 103 -7.31 12.56 3.14
CA GLU A 103 -6.10 13.09 2.53
C GLU A 103 -4.91 12.98 3.50
N MET A 104 -5.13 13.34 4.77
CA MET A 104 -4.12 13.19 5.82
C MET A 104 -3.76 11.71 6.04
N ALA A 105 -4.75 10.82 6.12
CA ALA A 105 -4.55 9.38 6.25
C ALA A 105 -3.64 8.84 5.13
N ARG A 106 -3.89 9.29 3.89
CA ARG A 106 -3.09 8.90 2.73
C ARG A 106 -1.64 9.40 2.84
N LEU A 107 -1.43 10.64 3.26
CA LEU A 107 -0.09 11.21 3.44
C LEU A 107 0.69 10.47 4.54
N VAL A 108 0.08 10.29 5.72
CA VAL A 108 0.70 9.59 6.85
C VAL A 108 1.04 8.15 6.47
N ARG A 109 0.14 7.44 5.77
CA ARG A 109 0.39 6.09 5.26
C ARG A 109 1.62 6.01 4.39
N TYR A 110 1.71 6.83 3.35
CA TYR A 110 2.85 6.74 2.43
C TYR A 110 4.15 7.18 3.08
N ALA A 111 4.11 8.12 4.02
CA ALA A 111 5.31 8.52 4.73
C ALA A 111 5.80 7.44 5.72
N PHE A 112 4.89 6.78 6.43
CA PHE A 112 5.21 5.59 7.24
C PHE A 112 5.84 4.48 6.38
N LEU A 113 5.20 4.12 5.26
CA LEU A 113 5.71 3.08 4.37
C LEU A 113 7.07 3.46 3.77
N ALA A 114 7.28 4.73 3.44
CA ALA A 114 8.56 5.25 2.97
C ALA A 114 9.66 5.12 4.02
N HIS A 115 9.35 5.53 5.25
CA HIS A 115 10.26 5.45 6.39
C HIS A 115 10.70 4.03 6.66
N LEU A 116 9.73 3.12 6.78
CA LEU A 116 9.99 1.71 7.02
C LEU A 116 10.81 1.10 5.88
N ALA A 117 10.46 1.40 4.63
CA ALA A 117 11.22 0.91 3.47
C ALA A 117 12.69 1.35 3.55
N HIS A 118 12.95 2.60 3.91
CA HIS A 118 14.31 3.07 4.11
C HIS A 118 15.03 2.35 5.26
N GLN A 119 14.39 2.21 6.42
CA GLN A 119 14.98 1.56 7.60
C GLN A 119 15.44 0.12 7.34
N ILE A 120 14.68 -0.62 6.52
CA ILE A 120 14.99 -2.02 6.20
C ILE A 120 15.73 -2.19 4.87
N GLY A 121 16.10 -1.09 4.19
CA GLY A 121 16.79 -1.14 2.90
C GLY A 121 15.93 -1.59 1.71
N ALA A 122 14.60 -1.59 1.85
CA ALA A 122 13.67 -1.92 0.77
C ALA A 122 13.50 -0.75 -0.22
N ARG A 123 13.29 -1.09 -1.49
CA ARG A 123 12.98 -0.11 -2.55
C ARG A 123 11.55 -0.19 -3.07
N LYS A 124 10.83 -1.26 -2.71
CA LYS A 124 9.50 -1.58 -3.19
C LYS A 124 8.49 -1.52 -2.06
N ILE A 125 7.39 -0.84 -2.32
CA ILE A 125 6.22 -0.80 -1.44
C ILE A 125 5.04 -1.35 -2.25
N ALA A 126 4.36 -2.38 -1.76
CA ALA A 126 3.17 -2.93 -2.39
C ALA A 126 1.92 -2.56 -1.60
N VAL A 127 0.85 -2.14 -2.30
CA VAL A 127 -0.45 -1.78 -1.69
C VAL A 127 -1.62 -2.41 -2.45
N GLY A 128 -2.68 -2.75 -1.73
CA GLY A 128 -3.82 -3.53 -2.22
C GLY A 128 -4.87 -2.75 -2.99
N HIS A 129 -4.48 -1.85 -3.91
CA HIS A 129 -5.46 -1.20 -4.78
C HIS A 129 -5.90 -2.15 -5.90
N ASN A 130 -7.21 -2.27 -6.12
CA ASN A 130 -7.83 -3.20 -7.05
C ASN A 130 -8.48 -2.50 -8.28
N ALA A 131 -9.15 -3.27 -9.15
CA ALA A 131 -9.78 -2.74 -10.36
C ALA A 131 -11.03 -1.87 -10.09
N ASP A 132 -11.71 -2.08 -8.98
CA ASP A 132 -12.86 -1.29 -8.55
C ASP A 132 -12.39 0.08 -8.07
N ASP A 133 -11.32 0.15 -7.27
CA ASP A 133 -10.69 1.42 -6.84
C ASP A 133 -10.23 2.25 -8.05
N GLN A 134 -9.79 1.57 -9.11
CA GLN A 134 -9.46 2.23 -10.37
C GLN A 134 -10.67 2.86 -11.05
N THR A 135 -11.75 2.10 -11.11
CA THR A 135 -13.00 2.57 -11.70
C THR A 135 -13.51 3.80 -10.94
N GLU A 136 -13.51 3.75 -9.61
CA GLU A 136 -13.86 4.89 -8.74
C GLU A 136 -12.96 6.11 -9.01
N THR A 137 -11.64 5.89 -9.08
CA THR A 137 -10.68 6.98 -9.34
C THR A 137 -10.91 7.64 -10.69
N VAL A 138 -11.13 6.85 -11.75
CA VAL A 138 -11.37 7.37 -13.10
C VAL A 138 -12.70 8.12 -13.17
N LEU A 139 -13.77 7.57 -12.58
CA LEU A 139 -15.09 8.22 -12.52
C LEU A 139 -15.02 9.54 -11.76
N MET A 140 -14.35 9.56 -10.61
CA MET A 140 -14.15 10.78 -9.82
C MET A 140 -13.38 11.85 -10.60
N HIS A 141 -12.32 11.48 -11.32
CA HIS A 141 -11.58 12.42 -12.16
C HIS A 141 -12.41 12.94 -13.34
N TRP A 142 -13.24 12.08 -13.94
CA TRP A 142 -14.15 12.48 -15.01
C TRP A 142 -15.18 13.51 -14.52
N LEU A 143 -15.85 13.24 -13.40
CA LEU A 143 -16.84 14.15 -12.81
C LEU A 143 -16.25 15.50 -12.41
N ARG A 144 -14.96 15.55 -12.06
CA ARG A 144 -14.24 16.79 -11.72
C ARG A 144 -13.71 17.55 -12.95
N GLY A 145 -13.97 17.08 -14.17
CA GLY A 145 -13.52 17.73 -15.41
C GLY A 145 -12.02 17.57 -15.68
N SER A 146 -11.42 16.45 -15.27
CA SER A 146 -9.98 16.20 -15.48
C SER A 146 -9.68 15.93 -16.97
N GLY A 147 -8.54 16.41 -17.44
CA GLY A 147 -8.02 16.05 -18.77
C GLY A 147 -7.54 14.59 -18.86
N LEU A 148 -7.00 14.19 -20.02
CA LEU A 148 -6.51 12.83 -20.30
C LEU A 148 -5.52 12.30 -19.24
N ALA A 149 -4.71 13.18 -18.66
CA ALA A 149 -3.76 12.83 -17.60
C ALA A 149 -4.43 12.41 -16.27
N GLY A 150 -5.66 12.88 -15.99
CA GLY A 150 -6.45 12.44 -14.84
C GLY A 150 -7.24 11.16 -15.14
N LEU A 151 -7.73 11.03 -16.37
CA LEU A 151 -8.51 9.85 -16.81
C LEU A 151 -7.68 8.56 -16.90
N ARG A 152 -6.35 8.63 -16.84
CA ARG A 152 -5.47 7.45 -16.80
C ARG A 152 -5.58 6.62 -15.51
N GLY A 153 -6.28 7.11 -14.49
CA GLY A 153 -6.40 6.45 -13.18
C GLY A 153 -5.07 6.33 -12.44
N MET A 154 -4.96 5.34 -11.55
CA MET A 154 -3.70 5.03 -10.88
C MET A 154 -2.78 4.22 -11.80
N LEU A 155 -1.48 4.38 -11.64
CA LEU A 155 -0.51 3.57 -12.39
C LEU A 155 -0.13 2.30 -11.60
N PRO A 156 0.15 1.17 -12.28
CA PRO A 156 0.66 -0.04 -11.63
C PRO A 156 1.92 0.21 -10.80
N ARG A 157 2.78 1.12 -11.28
CA ARG A 157 4.00 1.58 -10.61
C ARG A 157 4.00 3.10 -10.50
N THR A 158 4.33 3.64 -9.34
CA THR A 158 4.43 5.08 -9.11
C THR A 158 5.66 5.39 -8.26
N PRO A 159 6.62 6.21 -8.75
CA PRO A 159 7.69 6.73 -7.93
C PRO A 159 7.13 7.53 -6.76
N LEU A 160 7.57 7.23 -5.53
CA LEU A 160 6.95 7.78 -4.32
C LEU A 160 7.12 9.31 -4.21
N ARG A 161 8.18 9.86 -4.82
CA ARG A 161 8.40 11.31 -4.97
C ARG A 161 7.22 12.08 -5.57
N GLN A 162 6.35 11.42 -6.35
CA GLN A 162 5.18 12.06 -6.95
C GLN A 162 4.11 12.44 -5.93
N PHE A 163 4.11 11.83 -4.74
CA PHE A 163 3.15 12.14 -3.68
C PHE A 163 3.47 13.42 -2.91
N ARG A 164 4.58 14.12 -3.25
CA ARG A 164 5.04 15.35 -2.58
C ARG A 164 4.90 15.25 -1.06
N LEU A 165 5.36 14.13 -0.51
CA LEU A 165 5.31 13.90 0.92
C LEU A 165 6.11 15.01 1.60
N HIS A 166 5.44 15.82 2.41
CA HIS A 166 6.10 16.79 3.27
C HIS A 166 6.73 16.06 4.46
N LEU A 167 7.80 15.31 4.16
CA LEU A 167 8.55 14.49 5.12
C LEU A 167 9.20 15.31 6.24
N ALA A 168 9.28 16.63 6.07
CA ALA A 168 9.72 17.58 7.09
C ALA A 168 8.78 17.61 8.32
N ASP A 169 7.50 17.25 8.17
CA ASP A 169 6.57 17.10 9.30
C ASP A 169 6.77 15.78 10.07
N LEU A 170 7.71 14.93 9.64
CA LEU A 170 8.01 13.61 10.21
C LEU A 170 9.48 13.45 10.62
N ASP A 171 10.29 14.52 10.58
CA ASP A 171 11.73 14.50 10.89
C ASP A 171 12.54 13.50 10.05
N LEU A 172 12.16 13.33 8.77
CA LEU A 172 12.77 12.35 7.87
C LEU A 172 13.57 13.02 6.74
N GLU A 173 14.90 13.05 6.87
CA GLU A 173 15.83 13.34 5.76
C GLU A 173 15.98 12.10 4.87
N LEU A 174 14.91 11.75 4.15
CA LEU A 174 14.88 10.56 3.28
C LEU A 174 14.95 10.93 1.80
N GLU A 175 15.93 10.38 1.10
CA GLU A 175 15.94 10.33 -0.36
C GLU A 175 14.92 9.29 -0.86
N VAL A 176 13.64 9.66 -0.88
CA VAL A 176 12.55 8.84 -1.46
C VAL A 176 12.63 8.69 -2.99
N TRP A 177 13.69 9.20 -3.63
CA TRP A 177 13.89 9.20 -5.08
C TRP A 177 13.86 7.81 -5.70
N ASN A 178 14.28 6.80 -4.94
CA ASN A 178 14.42 5.41 -5.37
C ASN A 178 13.30 4.50 -4.86
N LEU A 179 12.32 5.02 -4.12
CA LEU A 179 11.19 4.24 -3.65
C LEU A 179 10.07 4.18 -4.69
N GLU A 180 9.56 2.98 -4.93
CA GLU A 180 8.48 2.73 -5.87
C GLU A 180 7.28 2.09 -5.18
N LEU A 181 6.12 2.70 -5.39
CA LEU A 181 4.84 2.12 -5.03
C LEU A 181 4.34 1.23 -6.16
N SER A 182 4.06 -0.02 -5.83
CA SER A 182 3.55 -1.07 -6.71
C SER A 182 2.11 -1.41 -6.32
N ARG A 183 1.25 -1.63 -7.33
CA ARG A 183 -0.15 -2.04 -7.17
C ARG A 183 -0.40 -3.36 -7.92
N PRO A 184 -0.03 -4.52 -7.35
CA PRO A 184 -0.14 -5.79 -8.07
C PRO A 184 -1.59 -6.25 -8.32
N LEU A 185 -2.55 -5.80 -7.50
CA LEU A 185 -3.97 -6.13 -7.62
C LEU A 185 -4.74 -5.23 -8.60
N LEU A 186 -4.09 -4.27 -9.26
CA LEU A 186 -4.77 -3.17 -9.96
C LEU A 186 -5.72 -3.58 -11.10
N VAL A 187 -5.57 -4.81 -11.60
CA VAL A 187 -6.40 -5.40 -12.66
C VAL A 187 -7.32 -6.50 -12.15
N VAL A 188 -7.34 -6.74 -10.84
CA VAL A 188 -8.15 -7.78 -10.18
C VAL A 188 -9.43 -7.12 -9.66
N PRO A 189 -10.62 -7.56 -10.09
CA PRO A 189 -11.89 -7.10 -9.54
C PRO A 189 -12.07 -7.53 -8.08
N ARG A 190 -12.76 -6.71 -7.28
CA ARG A 190 -13.09 -7.03 -5.88
C ARG A 190 -13.82 -8.37 -5.70
N PRO A 191 -14.78 -8.78 -6.57
CA PRO A 191 -15.38 -10.11 -6.47
C PRO A 191 -14.40 -11.27 -6.62
N ASP A 192 -13.31 -11.11 -7.38
CA ASP A 192 -12.27 -12.15 -7.49
C ASP A 192 -11.39 -12.19 -6.22
N ILE A 193 -11.28 -11.08 -5.48
CA ILE A 193 -10.54 -10.97 -4.21
C ILE A 193 -11.31 -11.64 -3.06
N GLU A 194 -12.64 -11.53 -3.07
CA GLU A 194 -13.54 -12.00 -2.01
C GLU A 194 -14.02 -13.46 -2.21
N ALA A 195 -13.71 -14.07 -3.36
CA ALA A 195 -14.10 -15.43 -3.73
C ALA A 195 -13.16 -16.51 -3.18
#